data_AF-I8ACY3-F1
#
_entry.id   AF-I8ACY3-F1
#
_cell.length_a   1.000
_cell.length_b   1.000
_cell.length_c   1.000
_cell.angle_alpha   90.00
_cell.angle_beta   90.00
_cell.angle_gamma   90.00
#
_symmetry.space_group_name_H-M   'P 1'
#
loop_
_entity.id
_entity.type
_entity.pdbx_description
1 polymer ?
#
loop_
_entity_poly.entity_id
_entity_poly.type
_entity_poly.pdbx_seq_one_letter_code
_entity_poly.pdbx_strand_id
1 'polypeptide(L)'
;MTKWNNTKPVYSTRSDMMALSLAVLFKACLNIDGDDKDDTRILAGDVAACQWHLDVVLKGISNPMALGRGFEGIKKLKRSHKALGELLTEFVEARTIRPKLSAHADLLSSILAPTDHRGLSSDEVTGNLFLFMFAGHETTANALIYIIHLMAIFPAWQDWALEEIDQLSHNRADGEEVPYYSQILPQTQRLRAILALRPRANSSATDRSPGSDPSAT
;
A
#
# COMPACT_ATOMS: atom_id res chain seq x y z
N MET A 1 16.45 2.48 6.98
CA MET A 1 16.56 1.60 5.78
C MET A 1 17.91 0.85 5.74
N THR A 2 18.47 0.45 6.88
CA THR A 2 19.85 -0.08 7.02
C THR A 2 19.93 -1.59 7.27
N LYS A 3 18.79 -2.29 7.34
CA LYS A 3 18.73 -3.72 7.72
C LYS A 3 19.21 -4.69 6.62
N TRP A 4 19.26 -4.23 5.37
CA TRP A 4 19.43 -5.10 4.20
C TRP A 4 20.90 -5.30 3.78
N ASN A 5 21.79 -4.36 4.09
CA ASN A 5 23.18 -4.39 3.60
C ASN A 5 24.10 -5.38 4.33
N ASN A 6 23.62 -6.05 5.40
CA ASN A 6 24.46 -6.91 6.23
C ASN A 6 23.74 -8.19 6.70
N THR A 7 22.72 -8.63 5.97
CA THR A 7 21.87 -9.77 6.33
C THR A 7 22.09 -10.97 5.40
N LYS A 8 21.90 -12.18 5.97
CA LYS A 8 21.96 -13.45 5.24
C LYS A 8 20.93 -13.45 4.08
N PRO A 9 21.17 -14.21 2.99
CA PRO A 9 20.20 -14.34 1.91
C PRO A 9 18.81 -14.70 2.46
N VAL A 10 17.82 -13.91 2.05
CA VAL A 10 16.44 -14.00 2.55
C VAL A 10 15.61 -14.83 1.57
N TYR A 11 14.86 -15.79 2.08
CA TYR A 11 14.00 -16.66 1.25
C TYR A 11 12.66 -16.00 0.85
N SER A 12 12.31 -14.86 1.44
CA SER A 12 11.09 -14.13 1.12
C SER A 12 11.21 -12.64 1.44
N THR A 13 10.81 -11.79 0.49
CA THR A 13 10.69 -10.34 0.67
C THR A 13 9.27 -9.89 1.01
N ARG A 14 8.32 -10.84 1.15
CA ARG A 14 6.88 -10.52 1.32
C ARG A 14 6.63 -9.65 2.55
N SER A 15 7.17 -10.05 3.71
CA SER A 15 6.96 -9.30 4.95
C SER A 15 7.50 -7.88 4.86
N ASP A 16 8.64 -7.70 4.21
CA ASP A 16 9.26 -6.39 4.05
C ASP A 16 8.49 -5.51 3.07
N MET A 17 8.00 -6.09 1.95
CA MET A 17 7.19 -5.35 0.98
C MET A 17 5.83 -4.94 1.54
N MET A 18 5.24 -5.78 2.39
CA MET A 18 4.01 -5.44 3.12
C MET A 18 4.28 -4.28 4.09
N ALA A 19 5.33 -4.39 4.92
CA ALA A 19 5.70 -3.33 5.84
C ALA A 19 5.99 -2.00 5.12
N LEU A 20 6.72 -2.06 4.00
CA LEU A 20 7.06 -0.89 3.18
C LEU A 20 5.81 -0.25 2.56
N SER A 21 4.93 -1.04 1.94
CA SER A 21 3.70 -0.54 1.33
C SER A 21 2.82 0.18 2.35
N LEU A 22 2.67 -0.41 3.53
CA LEU A 22 1.84 0.16 4.57
C LEU A 22 2.48 1.43 5.15
N ALA A 23 3.80 1.45 5.37
CA ALA A 23 4.52 2.65 5.80
C ALA A 23 4.35 3.81 4.80
N VAL A 24 4.42 3.54 3.50
CA VAL A 24 4.18 4.55 2.45
C VAL A 24 2.74 5.06 2.48
N LEU A 25 1.75 4.18 2.66
CA LEU A 25 0.35 4.60 2.78
C LEU A 25 0.13 5.47 4.00
N PHE A 26 0.67 5.08 5.15
CA PHE A 26 0.61 5.88 6.37
C PHE A 26 1.27 7.24 6.20
N LYS A 27 2.44 7.29 5.56
CA LYS A 27 3.10 8.56 5.24
C LYS A 27 2.26 9.42 4.29
N ALA A 28 1.66 8.84 3.27
CA ALA A 28 0.82 9.57 2.32
C ALA A 28 -0.52 10.04 2.93
N CYS A 29 -1.08 9.26 3.85
CA CYS A 29 -2.37 9.56 4.48
C CYS A 29 -2.26 10.53 5.66
N LEU A 30 -1.20 10.40 6.45
CA LEU A 30 -1.03 11.09 7.74
C LEU A 30 0.21 12.00 7.77
N ASN A 31 1.06 12.02 6.74
CA ASN A 31 2.31 12.80 6.70
C ASN A 31 3.12 12.70 8.01
N ILE A 32 3.36 11.47 8.45
CA ILE A 32 4.00 11.10 9.72
C ILE A 32 5.47 11.57 9.82
N ASP A 33 6.10 11.92 8.68
CA ASP A 33 7.48 12.40 8.60
C ASP A 33 7.59 13.90 8.31
N GLY A 34 6.50 14.68 8.45
CA GLY A 34 6.60 16.14 8.39
C GLY A 34 7.54 16.68 9.49
N ASP A 35 8.06 17.89 9.33
CA ASP A 35 8.94 18.60 10.30
C ASP A 35 8.35 18.75 11.72
N ASP A 36 7.12 18.27 11.92
CA ASP A 36 6.38 18.25 13.16
C ASP A 36 6.73 17.01 14.00
N LYS A 37 7.72 17.16 14.89
CA LYS A 37 8.23 16.10 15.78
C LYS A 37 7.17 15.54 16.75
N ASP A 38 5.99 16.17 16.84
CA ASP A 38 4.89 15.74 17.70
C ASP A 38 3.99 14.68 17.04
N ASP A 39 3.96 14.56 15.70
CA ASP A 39 3.26 13.50 14.95
C ASP A 39 3.95 12.14 15.14
N THR A 40 5.28 12.14 15.35
CA THR A 40 6.11 10.94 15.55
C THR A 40 5.77 10.11 16.80
N ARG A 41 5.03 10.68 17.77
CA ARG A 41 4.60 10.01 19.01
C ARG A 41 3.23 9.33 18.93
N ILE A 42 2.48 9.48 17.84
CA ILE A 42 1.41 8.52 17.48
C ILE A 42 2.01 7.30 16.73
N LEU A 43 3.31 7.08 17.03
CA LEU A 43 4.07 5.87 17.32
C LEU A 43 3.87 4.64 16.44
N ALA A 44 5.02 4.11 16.00
CA ALA A 44 5.20 2.82 15.35
C ALA A 44 4.47 1.62 16.01
N GLY A 45 4.07 1.74 17.29
CA GLY A 45 3.21 0.78 17.97
C GLY A 45 1.79 0.73 17.40
N ASP A 46 1.19 1.90 17.12
CA ASP A 46 -0.15 2.01 16.53
C ASP A 46 -0.12 1.62 15.06
N VAL A 47 0.98 1.95 14.38
CA VAL A 47 1.24 1.45 13.03
C VAL A 47 1.30 -0.07 13.04
N ALA A 48 2.14 -0.70 13.87
CA ALA A 48 2.28 -2.16 13.98
C ALA A 48 0.96 -2.88 14.31
N ALA A 49 0.20 -2.34 15.28
CA ALA A 49 -1.13 -2.83 15.63
C ALA A 49 -2.09 -2.71 14.44
N CYS A 50 -2.08 -1.58 13.75
CA CYS A 50 -2.86 -1.36 12.55
C CYS A 50 -2.47 -2.34 11.42
N GLN A 51 -1.17 -2.58 11.20
CA GLN A 51 -0.71 -3.58 10.21
C GLN A 51 -1.25 -4.97 10.54
N TRP A 52 -1.20 -5.36 11.81
CA TRP A 52 -1.69 -6.66 12.24
C TRP A 52 -3.20 -6.79 12.07
N HIS A 53 -3.97 -5.78 12.49
CA HIS A 53 -5.42 -5.81 12.34
C HIS A 53 -5.85 -5.77 10.88
N LEU A 54 -5.17 -4.96 10.05
CA LEU A 54 -5.42 -4.88 8.62
C LEU A 54 -5.12 -6.22 7.92
N ASP A 55 -4.00 -6.88 8.22
CA ASP A 55 -3.67 -8.21 7.70
C ASP A 55 -4.71 -9.27 8.08
N VAL A 56 -5.21 -9.25 9.32
CA VAL A 56 -6.29 -10.15 9.75
C VAL A 56 -7.58 -9.87 8.98
N VAL A 57 -7.94 -8.59 8.78
CA VAL A 57 -9.15 -8.20 8.05
C VAL A 57 -9.06 -8.61 6.59
N LEU A 58 -7.94 -8.32 5.93
CA LEU A 58 -7.67 -8.70 4.54
C LEU A 58 -7.73 -10.20 4.34
N LYS A 59 -7.03 -10.98 5.17
CA LYS A 59 -7.07 -12.45 5.10
C LYS A 59 -8.48 -12.98 5.32
N GLY A 60 -9.26 -12.37 6.20
CA GLY A 60 -10.65 -12.78 6.45
C GLY A 60 -11.60 -12.50 5.30
N ILE A 61 -11.42 -11.38 4.60
CA ILE A 61 -12.23 -11.02 3.42
C ILE A 61 -11.82 -11.88 2.22
N SER A 62 -10.51 -11.99 1.95
CA SER A 62 -9.98 -12.68 0.78
C SER A 62 -10.04 -14.20 0.89
N ASN A 63 -9.89 -14.76 2.10
CA ASN A 63 -9.99 -16.20 2.34
C ASN A 63 -10.63 -16.48 3.72
N PRO A 64 -11.96 -16.60 3.79
CA PRO A 64 -12.68 -16.87 5.04
C PRO A 64 -12.21 -18.14 5.77
N MET A 65 -11.64 -19.11 5.03
CA MET A 65 -11.15 -20.39 5.56
C MET A 65 -9.77 -20.27 6.21
N ALA A 66 -9.01 -19.20 5.93
CA ALA A 66 -7.67 -18.96 6.47
C ALA A 66 -7.67 -18.44 7.93
N LEU A 67 -8.82 -18.00 8.45
CA LEU A 67 -8.91 -17.44 9.81
C LEU A 67 -9.13 -18.47 10.92
N GLY A 68 -9.16 -19.77 10.58
CA GLY A 68 -9.50 -20.87 11.49
C GLY A 68 -10.90 -21.44 11.21
N ARG A 69 -11.28 -22.51 11.93
CA ARG A 69 -12.57 -23.19 11.70
C ARG A 69 -13.72 -22.37 12.33
N GLY A 70 -14.55 -21.74 11.50
CA GLY A 70 -15.89 -21.28 11.88
C GLY A 70 -15.95 -20.03 12.79
N PHE A 71 -16.72 -20.12 13.87
CA PHE A 71 -17.16 -18.98 14.71
C PHE A 71 -16.01 -18.19 15.35
N GLU A 72 -14.89 -18.84 15.70
CA GLU A 72 -13.71 -18.18 16.27
C GLU A 72 -13.01 -17.27 15.27
N GLY A 73 -12.95 -17.67 14.00
CA GLY A 73 -12.42 -16.85 12.91
C GLY A 73 -13.27 -15.58 12.73
N ILE A 74 -14.59 -15.72 12.68
CA ILE A 74 -15.50 -14.58 12.58
C ILE A 74 -15.36 -13.64 13.79
N LYS A 75 -15.19 -14.19 15.00
CA LYS A 75 -14.97 -13.40 16.21
C LYS A 75 -13.66 -12.63 16.17
N LYS A 76 -12.58 -13.26 15.69
CA LYS A 76 -11.27 -12.62 15.51
C LYS A 76 -11.35 -11.51 14.45
N LEU A 77 -12.02 -11.76 13.32
CA LEU A 77 -12.25 -10.75 12.28
C LEU A 77 -13.01 -9.55 12.82
N LYS A 78 -14.12 -9.76 13.54
CA LYS A 78 -14.90 -8.67 14.14
C LYS A 78 -14.08 -7.86 15.15
N ARG A 79 -13.26 -8.52 15.98
CA ARG A 79 -12.37 -7.85 16.93
C ARG A 79 -11.33 -7.00 16.20
N SER A 80 -10.68 -7.55 15.17
CA SER A 80 -9.68 -6.80 14.41
C SER A 80 -10.28 -5.65 13.62
N HIS A 81 -11.44 -5.84 13.01
CA HIS A 81 -12.16 -4.74 12.33
C HIS A 81 -12.50 -3.62 13.32
N LYS A 82 -12.99 -3.96 14.52
CA LYS A 82 -13.31 -2.97 15.55
C LYS A 82 -12.06 -2.22 16.02
N ALA A 83 -11.00 -2.94 16.38
CA ALA A 83 -9.76 -2.33 16.85
C ALA A 83 -9.09 -1.46 15.76
N LEU A 84 -9.15 -1.90 14.50
CA LEU A 84 -8.70 -1.11 13.37
C LEU A 84 -9.51 0.18 13.22
N GLY A 85 -10.85 0.10 13.32
CA GLY A 85 -11.71 1.27 13.30
C GLY A 85 -11.36 2.26 14.40
N GLU A 86 -11.18 1.79 15.63
CA GLU A 86 -10.79 2.63 16.78
C GLU A 86 -9.46 3.35 16.55
N LEU A 87 -8.43 2.65 16.04
CA LEU A 87 -7.14 3.26 15.70
C LEU A 87 -7.26 4.31 14.58
N LEU A 88 -8.05 4.02 13.54
CA LEU A 88 -8.26 4.96 12.44
C LEU A 88 -9.04 6.21 12.89
N THR A 89 -10.06 6.03 13.74
CA THR A 89 -10.79 7.15 14.35
C THR A 89 -9.86 8.01 15.20
N GLU A 90 -8.97 7.41 15.99
CA GLU A 90 -7.97 8.16 16.77
C GLU A 90 -7.07 9.01 15.86
N PHE A 91 -6.60 8.47 14.73
CA PHE A 91 -5.84 9.26 13.75
C PHE A 91 -6.64 10.42 13.16
N VAL A 92 -7.92 10.19 12.83
CA VAL A 92 -8.81 11.23 12.30
C VAL A 92 -9.04 12.32 13.34
N GLU A 93 -9.38 11.96 14.57
CA GLU A 93 -9.61 12.91 15.67
C GLU A 93 -8.34 13.71 16.00
N ALA A 94 -7.19 13.04 16.11
CA ALA A 94 -5.91 13.70 16.33
C ALA A 94 -5.61 14.72 15.24
N ARG A 95 -6.01 14.43 13.99
CA ARG A 95 -5.87 15.35 12.88
C ARG A 95 -6.88 16.50 12.89
N THR A 96 -8.13 16.25 13.26
CA THR A 96 -9.14 17.30 13.39
C THR A 96 -8.76 18.32 14.45
N ILE A 97 -8.15 17.88 15.55
CA ILE A 97 -7.66 18.76 16.63
C ILE A 97 -6.43 19.56 16.19
N ARG A 98 -5.58 18.98 15.33
CA ARG A 98 -4.35 19.60 14.82
C ARG A 98 -4.36 19.70 13.29
N PRO A 99 -5.19 20.59 12.71
CA PRO A 99 -5.23 20.76 11.26
C PRO A 99 -3.90 21.31 10.75
N LYS A 100 -3.33 20.67 9.71
CA LYS A 100 -2.13 21.19 9.04
C LYS A 100 -2.49 22.48 8.27
N LEU A 101 -1.54 23.43 8.23
CA LEU A 101 -1.73 24.73 7.56
C LEU A 101 -2.07 24.63 6.06
N SER A 102 -1.70 23.52 5.42
CA SER A 102 -2.01 23.25 4.01
C SER A 102 -3.06 22.15 3.88
N ALA A 103 -4.15 22.47 3.16
CA ALA A 103 -5.22 21.52 2.82
C ALA A 103 -4.72 20.32 2.00
N HIS A 104 -3.54 20.41 1.38
CA HIS A 104 -2.94 19.34 0.56
C HIS A 104 -1.66 18.78 1.19
N ALA A 105 -1.48 18.93 2.51
CA ALA A 105 -0.33 18.36 3.22
C ALA A 105 -0.33 16.82 3.21
N ASP A 106 -1.51 16.19 3.20
CA ASP A 106 -1.72 14.77 3.01
C ASP A 106 -3.20 14.48 2.67
N LEU A 107 -3.50 13.19 2.47
CA LEU A 107 -4.83 12.75 2.12
C LEU A 107 -5.86 13.09 3.19
N LEU A 108 -5.57 12.94 4.48
CA LEU A 108 -6.53 13.28 5.53
C LEU A 108 -6.85 14.77 5.56
N SER A 109 -5.85 15.63 5.44
CA SER A 109 -6.08 17.08 5.32
C SER A 109 -6.92 17.43 4.11
N SER A 110 -6.75 16.71 2.99
CA SER A 110 -7.55 16.92 1.78
C SER A 110 -9.00 16.44 1.95
N ILE A 111 -9.22 15.32 2.65
CA ILE A 111 -10.56 14.78 2.95
C ILE A 111 -11.29 15.67 3.97
N LEU A 112 -10.57 16.22 4.95
CA LEU A 112 -11.10 17.11 5.98
C LEU A 112 -11.26 18.55 5.49
N ALA A 113 -10.70 18.91 4.33
CA ALA A 113 -10.81 20.26 3.78
C ALA A 113 -12.29 20.60 3.53
N PRO A 114 -12.74 21.81 3.94
CA PRO A 114 -14.12 22.23 3.68
C PRO A 114 -14.39 22.21 2.17
N THR A 115 -15.42 21.46 1.76
CA THR A 115 -15.97 21.54 0.41
C THR A 115 -17.26 22.37 0.43
N ASP A 116 -17.71 22.87 -0.72
CA ASP A 116 -18.96 23.66 -0.85
C ASP A 116 -20.24 22.86 -0.49
N HIS A 117 -20.09 21.60 -0.11
CA HIS A 117 -21.13 20.70 0.37
C HIS A 117 -20.84 20.31 1.82
N ARG A 118 -21.88 19.88 2.57
CA ARG A 118 -21.73 19.44 3.97
C ARG A 118 -20.50 18.53 4.10
N GLY A 119 -19.53 18.92 4.94
CA GLY A 119 -18.33 18.15 5.17
C GLY A 119 -18.64 16.73 5.63
N LEU A 120 -17.70 15.81 5.42
CA LEU A 120 -17.84 14.41 5.79
C LEU A 120 -17.93 14.26 7.31
N SER A 121 -18.77 13.32 7.75
CA SER A 121 -18.81 12.88 9.15
C SER A 121 -17.52 12.13 9.52
N SER A 122 -17.21 12.06 10.82
CA SER A 122 -16.02 11.31 11.31
C SER A 122 -16.02 9.86 10.84
N ASP A 123 -17.19 9.22 10.81
CA ASP A 123 -17.36 7.83 10.34
C ASP A 123 -17.06 7.71 8.83
N GLU A 124 -17.48 8.67 8.02
CA GLU A 124 -17.20 8.68 6.57
C GLU A 124 -15.71 8.93 6.29
N VAL A 125 -15.07 9.85 7.04
CA VAL A 125 -13.62 10.09 6.92
C VAL A 125 -12.84 8.84 7.31
N THR A 126 -13.20 8.20 8.43
CA THR A 126 -12.58 6.96 8.91
C THR A 126 -12.77 5.83 7.90
N GLY A 127 -13.98 5.67 7.35
CA GLY A 127 -14.29 4.66 6.33
C GLY A 127 -13.49 4.87 5.04
N ASN A 128 -13.34 6.12 4.58
CA ASN A 128 -12.50 6.45 3.44
C ASN A 128 -11.03 6.12 3.71
N LEU A 129 -10.50 6.50 4.87
CA LEU A 129 -9.12 6.17 5.27
C LEU A 129 -8.89 4.66 5.28
N PHE A 130 -9.82 3.89 5.85
CA PHE A 130 -9.79 2.42 5.82
C PHE A 130 -9.74 1.90 4.38
N LEU A 131 -10.60 2.41 3.49
CA LEU A 131 -10.66 1.97 2.10
C LEU A 131 -9.35 2.25 1.35
N PHE A 132 -8.75 3.42 1.54
CA PHE A 132 -7.46 3.75 0.93
C PHE A 132 -6.34 2.83 1.42
N MET A 133 -6.27 2.58 2.73
CA MET A 133 -5.29 1.66 3.30
C MET A 133 -5.49 0.23 2.81
N PHE A 134 -6.74 -0.25 2.83
CA PHE A 134 -7.12 -1.59 2.38
C PHE A 134 -6.75 -1.81 0.90
N ALA A 135 -7.23 -0.93 0.02
CA ALA A 135 -7.06 -1.07 -1.42
C ALA A 135 -5.59 -0.90 -1.83
N GLY A 136 -4.87 0.02 -1.18
CA GLY A 136 -3.48 0.32 -1.51
C GLY A 136 -2.49 -0.72 -0.99
N HIS A 137 -2.78 -1.36 0.15
CA HIS A 137 -1.79 -2.15 0.88
C HIS A 137 -1.40 -3.45 0.15
N GLU A 138 -2.38 -4.34 -0.10
CA GLU A 138 -2.06 -5.61 -0.74
C GLU A 138 -1.65 -5.43 -2.20
N THR A 139 -2.28 -4.51 -2.91
CA THR A 139 -2.02 -4.29 -4.34
C THR A 139 -0.60 -3.77 -4.57
N THR A 140 -0.16 -2.78 -3.78
CA THR A 140 1.18 -2.20 -3.90
C THR A 140 2.25 -3.17 -3.40
N ALA A 141 2.03 -3.84 -2.27
CA ALA A 141 3.00 -4.80 -1.76
C ALA A 141 3.17 -6.00 -2.70
N ASN A 142 2.08 -6.57 -3.23
CA ASN A 142 2.16 -7.66 -4.20
C ASN A 142 2.81 -7.22 -5.51
N ALA A 143 2.58 -5.97 -5.94
CA ALA A 143 3.29 -5.40 -7.07
C ALA A 143 4.81 -5.37 -6.87
N LEU A 144 5.26 -4.87 -5.72
CA LEU A 144 6.69 -4.79 -5.40
C LEU A 144 7.32 -6.19 -5.30
N ILE A 145 6.64 -7.14 -4.68
CA ILE A 145 7.09 -8.55 -4.63
C ILE A 145 7.29 -9.09 -6.04
N TYR A 146 6.33 -8.87 -6.94
CA TYR A 146 6.41 -9.34 -8.32
C TYR A 146 7.57 -8.68 -9.09
N ILE A 147 7.76 -7.37 -8.94
CA ILE A 147 8.85 -6.63 -9.58
C ILE A 147 10.21 -7.13 -9.11
N ILE A 148 10.39 -7.31 -7.80
CA ILE A 148 11.63 -7.84 -7.23
C ILE A 148 11.89 -9.27 -7.76
N HIS A 149 10.85 -10.10 -7.83
CA HIS A 149 10.99 -11.46 -8.35
C HIS A 149 11.37 -11.48 -9.83
N LEU A 150 10.75 -10.61 -10.65
CA LEU A 150 11.13 -10.46 -12.05
C LEU A 150 12.58 -10.02 -12.22
N MET A 151 13.02 -9.00 -11.48
CA MET A 151 14.42 -8.53 -11.55
C MET A 151 15.41 -9.61 -11.11
N ALA A 152 15.07 -10.43 -10.11
CA ALA A 152 15.91 -11.54 -9.66
C ALA A 152 16.04 -12.66 -10.71
N ILE A 153 15.00 -12.92 -11.51
CA ILE A 153 15.03 -13.94 -12.57
C ILE A 153 15.66 -13.41 -13.87
N PHE A 154 15.54 -12.10 -14.12
CA PHE A 154 16.07 -11.43 -15.31
C PHE A 154 17.10 -10.36 -14.93
N PRO A 155 18.35 -10.74 -14.62
CA PRO A 155 19.40 -9.78 -14.24
C PRO A 155 19.62 -8.66 -15.26
N ALA A 156 19.48 -8.96 -16.56
CA ALA A 156 19.57 -7.93 -17.60
C ALA A 156 18.52 -6.81 -17.44
N TRP A 157 17.34 -7.11 -16.89
CA TRP A 157 16.32 -6.09 -16.60
C TRP A 157 16.66 -5.29 -15.35
N GLN A 158 17.31 -5.92 -14.38
CA GLN A 158 17.83 -5.24 -13.20
C GLN A 158 18.92 -4.25 -13.61
N ASP A 159 19.90 -4.67 -14.41
CA ASP A 159 20.97 -3.79 -14.91
C ASP A 159 20.39 -2.65 -15.76
N TRP A 160 19.43 -2.97 -16.63
CA TRP A 160 18.74 -1.98 -17.45
C TRP A 160 17.99 -0.93 -16.62
N ALA A 161 17.32 -1.33 -15.55
CA ALA A 161 16.67 -0.39 -14.64
C ALA A 161 17.69 0.41 -13.80
N LEU A 162 18.80 -0.23 -13.40
CA LEU A 162 19.85 0.39 -12.60
C LEU A 162 20.54 1.52 -13.37
N GLU A 163 20.85 1.32 -14.67
CA GLU A 163 21.39 2.37 -15.52
C GLU A 163 20.51 3.63 -15.57
N GLU A 164 19.18 3.49 -15.55
CA GLU A 164 18.25 4.62 -15.50
C GLU A 164 18.29 5.33 -14.15
N ILE A 165 18.36 4.56 -13.05
CA ILE A 165 18.52 5.12 -11.69
C ILE A 165 19.86 5.85 -11.54
N ASP A 166 20.92 5.28 -12.10
CA ASP A 166 22.26 5.87 -12.08
C ASP A 166 22.29 7.17 -12.89
N GLN A 167 21.63 7.25 -14.05
CA GLN A 167 21.49 8.50 -14.80
C GLN A 167 20.75 9.59 -14.01
N LEU A 168 19.72 9.20 -13.24
CA LEU A 168 19.01 10.13 -12.35
C LEU A 168 19.87 10.57 -11.16
N SER A 169 20.80 9.73 -10.73
CA SER A 169 21.63 9.94 -9.54
C SER A 169 22.98 10.60 -9.84
N HIS A 170 23.57 10.38 -11.03
CA HIS A 170 24.84 10.97 -11.45
C HIS A 170 24.74 12.44 -11.83
N ASN A 171 23.53 12.91 -12.17
CA ASN A 171 23.26 14.34 -12.37
C ASN A 171 23.15 15.11 -11.05
N ARG A 172 23.61 14.53 -9.94
CA ARG A 172 23.30 14.95 -8.58
C ARG A 172 24.58 15.05 -7.76
N ALA A 173 24.80 16.19 -7.14
CA ALA A 173 25.86 16.31 -6.15
C ALA A 173 25.46 15.59 -4.85
N ASP A 174 26.43 15.01 -4.14
CA ASP A 174 26.21 14.44 -2.82
C ASP A 174 25.54 15.49 -1.90
N GLY A 175 24.35 15.18 -1.41
CA GLY A 175 23.59 16.04 -0.49
C GLY A 175 22.47 16.89 -1.12
N GLU A 176 22.26 16.87 -2.44
CA GLU A 176 21.06 17.50 -3.00
C GLU A 176 19.79 16.77 -2.53
N GLU A 177 18.63 17.46 -2.50
CA GLU A 177 17.32 16.93 -2.11
C GLU A 177 16.53 16.32 -3.29
N VAL A 178 16.06 15.07 -3.15
CA VAL A 178 15.57 14.24 -4.28
C VAL A 178 14.50 15.03 -5.05
N PRO A 179 14.62 15.19 -6.38
CA PRO A 179 13.68 15.99 -7.15
C PRO A 179 12.24 15.54 -6.91
N TYR A 180 11.30 16.48 -7.05
CA TYR A 180 9.90 16.15 -6.85
C TYR A 180 9.47 15.02 -7.79
N TYR A 181 8.53 14.18 -7.32
CA TYR A 181 8.02 13.04 -8.08
C TYR A 181 7.61 13.39 -9.52
N SER A 182 7.02 14.57 -9.74
CA SER A 182 6.63 15.09 -11.05
C SER A 182 7.80 15.27 -12.03
N GLN A 183 9.01 15.50 -11.51
CA GLN A 183 10.23 15.67 -12.30
C GLN A 183 10.91 14.32 -12.60
N ILE A 184 10.81 13.36 -11.69
CA ILE A 184 11.43 12.03 -11.81
C ILE A 184 10.59 11.08 -12.67
N LEU A 185 9.26 11.07 -12.49
CA LEU A 185 8.38 10.10 -13.14
C LEU A 185 8.48 10.06 -14.68
N PRO A 186 8.62 11.19 -15.40
CA PRO A 186 8.79 11.17 -16.85
C PRO A 186 10.09 10.51 -17.30
N GLN A 187 11.10 10.50 -16.43
CA GLN A 187 12.45 9.99 -16.70
C GLN A 187 12.61 8.50 -16.33
N THR A 188 11.63 7.90 -15.65
CA THR A 188 11.68 6.48 -15.20
C THR A 188 10.95 5.54 -16.16
N GLN A 189 11.27 5.61 -17.45
CA GLN A 189 10.58 4.85 -18.49
C GLN A 189 10.78 3.34 -18.33
N ARG A 190 11.99 2.91 -17.99
CA ARG A 190 12.36 1.50 -17.84
C ARG A 190 11.67 0.90 -16.61
N LEU A 191 11.72 1.59 -15.48
CA LEU A 191 11.01 1.18 -14.25
C LEU A 191 9.49 1.09 -14.46
N ARG A 192 8.90 2.06 -15.19
CA ARG A 192 7.47 2.03 -15.53
C ARG A 192 7.11 0.87 -16.45
N ALA A 193 7.98 0.53 -17.40
CA ALA A 193 7.79 -0.65 -18.25
C ALA A 193 7.76 -1.94 -17.41
N ILE A 194 8.70 -2.10 -16.48
CA ILE A 194 8.74 -3.26 -15.56
C ILE A 194 7.47 -3.33 -14.69
N LEU A 195 7.02 -2.18 -14.15
CA LEU A 195 5.77 -2.11 -13.38
C LEU A 195 4.54 -2.53 -14.20
N ALA A 196 4.51 -2.23 -15.50
CA ALA A 196 3.41 -2.55 -16.40
C ALA A 196 3.34 -4.05 -16.78
N LEU A 197 4.41 -4.82 -16.56
CA LEU A 197 4.45 -6.27 -16.82
C LEU A 197 3.69 -7.11 -15.78
N ARG A 198 3.04 -6.48 -14.81
CA ARG A 198 2.16 -7.19 -13.87
C ARG A 198 1.06 -7.91 -14.65
N PRO A 199 0.85 -9.21 -14.43
CA PRO A 199 -0.24 -9.95 -15.06
C PRO A 199 -1.55 -9.24 -14.76
N ARG A 200 -2.25 -8.77 -15.80
CA ARG A 200 -3.65 -8.42 -15.65
C ARG A 200 -4.39 -9.72 -15.43
N ALA A 201 -5.29 -9.74 -14.45
CA ALA A 201 -6.25 -10.82 -14.34
C ALA A 201 -7.03 -10.87 -15.66
N ASN A 202 -6.78 -11.88 -16.48
CA ASN A 202 -7.56 -12.11 -17.69
C ASN A 202 -8.99 -12.48 -17.24
N SER A 203 -9.95 -11.58 -17.42
CA SER A 203 -11.37 -11.84 -17.17
C SER A 203 -12.07 -12.57 -18.32
N SER A 204 -11.32 -13.13 -19.28
CA SER A 204 -11.89 -13.83 -20.44
C SER A 204 -11.27 -15.21 -20.63
N ALA A 205 -11.79 -16.20 -19.91
CA ALA A 205 -11.74 -17.61 -20.30
C ALA A 205 -12.80 -18.42 -19.52
N THR A 206 -14.07 -17.99 -19.56
CA THR A 206 -15.15 -18.99 -19.55
C THR A 206 -15.15 -19.62 -20.93
N ASP A 207 -14.32 -20.64 -21.08
CA ASP A 207 -14.34 -21.57 -22.19
C ASP A 207 -15.77 -22.15 -22.27
N ARG A 208 -16.51 -21.73 -23.30
CA ARG A 208 -17.76 -22.38 -23.66
C ARG A 208 -17.37 -23.76 -24.16
N SER A 209 -17.59 -24.78 -23.32
CA SER A 209 -17.53 -26.17 -23.76
C SER A 209 -18.31 -26.34 -25.07
N PRO A 210 -17.81 -27.07 -26.07
CA PRO A 210 -18.60 -27.40 -27.25
C PRO A 210 -19.75 -28.28 -26.77
N GLY A 211 -20.96 -27.73 -26.81
CA GLY A 211 -22.18 -28.49 -26.61
C GLY A 211 -22.24 -29.60 -27.64
N SER A 212 -22.46 -30.81 -27.13
CA SER A 212 -22.87 -32.00 -27.85
C SER A 212 -23.90 -31.69 -28.95
N ASP A 213 -23.59 -32.08 -30.18
CA ASP A 213 -24.57 -32.28 -31.24
C ASP A 213 -25.58 -33.37 -30.81
N PRO A 214 -26.90 -33.11 -30.88
CA PRO A 214 -27.89 -34.15 -30.85
C PRO A 214 -28.69 -34.11 -32.16
N SER A 215 -28.38 -35.00 -33.10
CA SER A 215 -29.39 -35.69 -33.93
C SER A 215 -28.73 -36.58 -34.98
N ALA A 216 -28.53 -37.85 -34.60
CA ALA A 216 -28.74 -38.94 -35.53
C ALA A 216 -30.25 -39.21 -35.57
N THR A 217 -30.86 -38.99 -36.74
CA THR A 217 -31.89 -39.83 -37.42
C THR A 217 -32.42 -39.05 -38.61
#